data_AF-A0A2L2Z4N7-F1
#
_entry.id   AF-A0A2L2Z4N7-F1
#
_cell.length_a   1.000
_cell.length_b   1.000
_cell.length_c   1.000
_cell.angle_alpha   90.00
_cell.angle_beta   90.00
_cell.angle_gamma   90.00
#
_symmetry.space_group_name_H-M   'P 1'
#
loop_
_entity.id
_entity.type
_entity.pdbx_description
1 polymer ?
#
loop_
_entity_poly.entity_id
_entity_poly.type
_entity_poly.pdbx_seq_one_letter_code
_entity_poly.pdbx_strand_id
1 'polypeptide(L)'
;NMVTIDVPKEYGYVVLVGTSSVFIALWQGMKVGMARKKLGIKYPIMYSETNQVFNCIQRAHGNFLENYPLFLFLLLCCGLSYPRLSA
;
A
#
# COMPACT_ATOMS: atom_id res chain seq x y z
N ASN A 1 -29.66 -25.87 5.65
CA ASN A 1 -28.65 -25.43 6.64
C ASN A 1 -28.11 -24.08 6.24
N MET A 2 -28.27 -23.08 7.10
CA MET A 2 -27.66 -21.76 6.93
C MET A 2 -26.33 -21.76 7.67
N VAL A 3 -25.23 -21.50 6.96
CA VAL A 3 -23.90 -21.35 7.56
C VAL A 3 -23.68 -19.85 7.80
N THR A 4 -23.47 -19.45 9.04
CA THR A 4 -23.19 -18.06 9.43
C THR A 4 -21.71 -17.93 9.79
N ILE A 5 -21.04 -16.92 9.24
CA ILE A 5 -19.65 -16.58 9.57
C ILE A 5 -19.70 -15.48 10.63
N ASP A 6 -19.27 -15.79 11.84
CA ASP A 6 -19.13 -14.82 12.92
C ASP A 6 -17.76 -14.15 12.86
N VAL A 7 -17.73 -12.82 12.95
CA VAL A 7 -16.51 -12.01 12.83
C VAL A 7 -16.23 -11.33 14.18
N PRO A 8 -14.97 -11.25 14.64
CA PRO A 8 -14.65 -10.59 15.90
C PRO A 8 -15.18 -9.15 15.95
N LYS A 9 -15.74 -8.75 17.10
CA LYS A 9 -16.30 -7.38 17.30
C LYS A 9 -15.31 -6.27 16.96
N GLU A 10 -14.01 -6.50 17.18
CA GLU A 10 -12.92 -5.54 16.98
C GLU A 10 -12.31 -5.60 15.58
N TYR A 11 -12.80 -6.47 14.69
CA TYR A 11 -12.28 -6.63 13.33
C TYR A 11 -12.44 -5.35 12.48
N GLY A 12 -13.28 -4.41 12.93
CA GLY A 12 -13.36 -3.07 12.36
C GLY A 12 -12.01 -2.34 12.31
N TYR A 13 -11.08 -2.58 13.25
CA TYR A 13 -9.75 -1.98 13.20
C TYR A 13 -8.91 -2.53 12.04
N VAL A 14 -9.02 -3.83 11.77
CA VAL A 14 -8.33 -4.49 10.65
C VAL A 14 -8.76 -3.87 9.32
N VAL A 15 -10.06 -3.65 9.16
CA VAL A 15 -10.63 -2.97 7.97
C VAL A 15 -10.18 -1.51 7.89
N LEU A 16 -10.15 -0.80 9.02
CA LEU A 16 -9.69 0.59 9.07
C LEU A 16 -8.22 0.71 8.64
N VAL A 17 -7.34 -0.16 9.12
CA VAL A 17 -5.91 -0.18 8.76
C VAL A 17 -5.71 -0.55 7.30
N GLY A 18 -6.42 -1.58 6.82
CA GLY A 18 -6.38 -1.95 5.40
C GLY A 18 -6.81 -0.79 4.50
N THR A 19 -7.90 -0.10 4.86
CA THR A 19 -8.40 1.05 4.10
C THR A 19 -7.49 2.26 4.21
N SER A 20 -6.95 2.55 5.41
CA SER A 20 -6.05 3.70 5.62
C SER A 20 -4.74 3.53 4.84
N SER A 21 -4.25 2.30 4.72
CA SER A 21 -3.02 1.99 4.00
C SER A 21 -3.09 2.28 2.49
N VAL A 22 -4.30 2.32 1.90
CA VAL A 22 -4.50 2.78 0.50
C VAL A 22 -4.07 4.24 0.33
N PHE A 23 -4.34 5.10 1.31
CA PHE A 23 -3.94 6.52 1.24
C PHE A 23 -2.42 6.67 1.23
N ILE A 24 -1.68 5.74 1.86
CA ILE A 24 -0.21 5.72 1.80
C ILE A 24 0.27 5.41 0.38
N ALA A 25 -0.34 4.41 -0.28
CA ALA A 25 -0.04 4.06 -1.67
C ALA A 25 -0.30 5.25 -2.60
N LEU A 26 -1.47 5.90 -2.45
CA LEU A 26 -1.84 7.09 -3.22
C LEU A 26 -0.86 8.24 -3.00
N TRP A 27 -0.48 8.49 -1.74
CA TRP A 27 0.49 9.53 -1.41
C TRP A 27 1.85 9.29 -2.06
N GLN A 28 2.37 8.07 -2.00
CA GLN A 28 3.62 7.72 -2.69
C GLN A 28 3.52 7.91 -4.21
N GLY A 29 2.39 7.49 -4.82
CA GLY A 29 2.12 7.73 -6.24
C GLY A 29 2.07 9.22 -6.60
N MET A 30 1.47 10.06 -5.75
CA MET A 30 1.50 11.51 -5.92
C MET A 30 2.92 12.07 -5.82
N LYS A 31 3.75 11.58 -4.89
CA LYS A 31 5.15 12.00 -4.76
C LYS A 31 5.97 11.64 -6.00
N VAL A 32 5.76 10.46 -6.57
CA VAL A 32 6.31 10.06 -7.87
C VAL A 32 5.88 11.03 -8.97
N GLY A 33 4.58 11.32 -9.08
CA GLY A 33 4.05 12.23 -10.10
C GLY A 33 4.59 13.66 -9.98
N MET A 34 4.71 14.18 -8.75
CA MET A 34 5.32 15.47 -8.48
C MET A 34 6.81 15.49 -8.85
N ALA A 35 7.56 14.44 -8.48
CA ALA A 35 8.98 14.32 -8.82
C ALA A 35 9.18 14.24 -10.34
N ARG A 36 8.33 13.48 -11.02
CA ARG A 36 8.31 13.37 -12.49
C ARG A 36 8.15 14.75 -13.14
N LYS A 37 7.16 15.54 -12.69
CA LYS A 37 6.91 16.89 -13.20
C LYS A 37 8.08 17.83 -12.92
N LYS A 38 8.66 17.77 -11.71
CA LYS A 38 9.77 18.63 -11.28
C LYS A 38 11.06 18.37 -12.07
N LEU A 39 11.31 17.12 -12.42
CA LEU A 39 12.53 16.68 -13.12
C LEU A 39 12.33 16.54 -14.64
N GLY A 40 11.15 16.87 -15.17
CA GLY A 40 10.88 16.86 -16.60
C GLY A 40 10.85 15.47 -17.25
N ILE A 41 10.64 14.41 -16.47
CA ILE A 41 10.69 13.01 -16.98
C ILE A 41 9.38 12.68 -17.70
N LYS A 42 9.42 12.65 -19.04
CA LYS A 42 8.23 12.34 -19.85
C LYS A 42 7.85 10.86 -19.75
N TYR A 43 6.56 10.57 -19.81
CA TYR A 43 6.07 9.22 -20.06
C TYR A 43 6.50 8.77 -21.47
N PRO A 44 6.80 7.48 -21.72
CA PRO A 44 6.57 6.31 -20.86
C PRO A 44 7.75 5.91 -19.95
N ILE A 45 8.78 6.76 -19.82
CA ILE A 45 10.02 6.41 -19.09
C ILE A 45 9.71 6.12 -17.62
N MET A 46 10.02 4.90 -17.14
CA MET A 46 9.78 4.48 -15.76
C MET A 46 10.95 4.83 -14.82
N TYR A 47 12.19 4.64 -15.27
CA TYR A 47 13.41 4.99 -14.56
C TYR A 47 14.24 5.92 -15.45
N SER A 48 14.84 6.95 -14.85
CA SER A 48 15.71 7.88 -15.56
C SER A 48 17.16 7.40 -15.49
N GLU A 49 17.88 7.43 -16.61
CA GLU A 49 19.30 7.10 -16.64
C GLU A 49 20.15 8.13 -15.88
N THR A 50 19.70 9.39 -15.83
CA THR A 50 20.47 10.51 -15.28
C THR A 50 19.99 10.96 -13.90
N ASN A 51 18.75 10.66 -13.51
CA ASN A 51 18.17 11.15 -12.26
C ASN A 51 17.97 10.02 -11.23
N GLN A 52 19.02 9.72 -10.46
CA GLN A 52 18.98 8.70 -9.41
C GLN A 52 17.95 9.02 -8.32
N VAL A 53 17.75 10.29 -7.97
CA VAL A 53 16.76 10.70 -6.96
C VAL A 53 15.33 10.32 -7.38
N PHE A 54 14.99 10.50 -8.66
CA PHE A 54 13.70 10.05 -9.17
C PHE A 54 13.57 8.53 -9.06
N ASN A 55 14.61 7.79 -9.42
CA ASN A 55 14.62 6.33 -9.34
C ASN A 55 14.44 5.83 -7.91
N CYS A 56 15.04 6.50 -6.92
CA CYS A 56 14.83 6.17 -5.51
C CYS A 56 13.37 6.36 -5.08
N ILE A 57 12.74 7.48 -5.47
CA ILE A 57 11.33 7.75 -5.17
C ILE A 57 10.43 6.71 -5.86
N GLN A 58 10.70 6.41 -7.13
CA GLN A 58 9.98 5.40 -7.90
C GLN A 58 10.13 4.01 -7.28
N ARG A 59 11.34 3.62 -6.87
CA ARG A 59 11.63 2.32 -6.26
C ARG A 59 10.95 2.17 -4.91
N ALA A 60 10.91 3.23 -4.10
CA ALA A 60 10.21 3.23 -2.83
C ALA A 60 8.71 2.94 -3.00
N HIS A 61 8.06 3.61 -3.96
CA HIS A 61 6.65 3.33 -4.26
C HIS A 61 6.45 1.91 -4.83
N GLY A 62 7.31 1.47 -5.74
CA GLY A 62 7.28 0.11 -6.28
C GLY A 62 7.46 -0.96 -5.20
N ASN A 63 8.38 -0.76 -4.26
CA ASN A 63 8.62 -1.71 -3.16
C ASN A 63 7.41 -1.83 -2.23
N PHE A 64 6.73 -0.71 -1.96
CA PHE A 64 5.48 -0.73 -1.24
C PHE A 64 4.44 -1.56 -1.98
N LEU A 65 4.21 -1.30 -3.27
CA LEU A 65 3.22 -2.02 -4.08
C LEU A 65 3.52 -3.52 -4.22
N GLU A 66 4.80 -3.90 -4.31
CA GLU A 66 5.24 -5.30 -4.37
C GLU A 66 4.88 -6.07 -3.09
N ASN A 67 4.97 -5.43 -1.93
CA ASN A 67 4.70 -6.05 -0.63
C ASN A 67 3.25 -5.84 -0.14
N TYR A 68 2.52 -4.89 -0.73
CA TYR A 68 1.20 -4.49 -0.30
C TYR A 68 0.17 -5.64 -0.29
N PRO A 69 0.11 -6.55 -1.29
CA PRO A 69 -0.79 -7.69 -1.26
C PRO A 69 -0.50 -8.66 -0.11
N LEU A 70 0.79 -8.92 0.17
CA LEU A 70 1.21 -9.78 1.26
C LEU A 70 0.83 -9.17 2.61
N PHE A 71 1.07 -7.87 2.78
CA PHE A 71 0.65 -7.13 3.97
C PHE A 71 -0.87 -7.24 4.20
N LEU A 72 -1.69 -6.97 3.18
CA LEU A 72 -3.15 -7.06 3.31
C LEU A 72 -3.62 -8.49 3.61
N PHE A 73 -3.03 -9.49 2.97
CA PHE A 73 -3.36 -10.89 3.24
C PHE A 73 -3.08 -11.27 4.70
N LEU A 74 -1.89 -10.94 5.21
CA LEU A 74 -1.52 -11.21 6.59
C LEU A 74 -2.39 -10.42 7.58
N LEU A 75 -2.66 -9.14 7.31
CA LEU A 75 -3.52 -8.30 8.13
C LEU A 75 -4.93 -8.92 8.28
N LEU A 76 -5.54 -9.33 7.17
CA LEU A 76 -6.87 -9.94 7.18
C LEU A 76 -6.88 -11.32 7.86
N CYS A 77 -5.92 -12.19 7.54
CA CYS A 77 -5.86 -13.53 8.14
C CYS A 77 -5.55 -13.48 9.64
N CYS A 78 -4.56 -12.70 10.07
CA CYS A 78 -4.22 -12.55 11.48
C CYS A 78 -5.32 -11.80 12.24
N GLY A 79 -6.04 -10.89 11.58
CA GLY A 79 -7.18 -10.17 12.13
C GLY A 79 -8.31 -11.06 12.64
N LEU A 80 -8.49 -12.24 12.05
CA LEU A 80 -9.56 -13.17 12.45
C LEU A 80 -9.33 -13.73 13.86
N SER A 81 -8.06 -13.95 14.22
CA SER A 81 -7.69 -14.48 15.55
C SER A 81 -7.30 -13.38 16.53
N TYR A 82 -6.62 -12.33 16.07
CA TYR A 82 -6.03 -11.28 16.90
C TYR A 82 -6.28 -9.88 16.31
N PRO A 83 -7.54 -9.41 16.26
CA PRO A 83 -7.92 -8.17 15.57
C PRO A 83 -7.25 -6.90 16.13
N ARG A 84 -6.94 -6.88 17.44
CA ARG A 84 -6.29 -5.72 18.09
C ARG A 84 -4.76 -5.70 17.97
N LEU A 85 -4.13 -6.85 17.77
CA LEU A 85 -2.66 -6.95 17.65
C LEU A 85 -2.20 -6.86 16.19
N SER A 86 -3.07 -7.25 15.26
CA SER A 86 -2.79 -7.20 13.82
C SER A 86 -3.05 -5.82 13.21
N ALA A 87 -4.00 -5.06 13.77
CA ALA A 87 -4.32 -3.70 13.39
C ALA A 87 -3.38 -2.67 14.05
#